data_AF-A0A956IJA4-F1
#
_entry.id   AF-A0A956IJA4-F1
#
_cell.length_a   1.000
_cell.length_b   1.000
_cell.length_c   1.000
_cell.angle_alpha   90.00
_cell.angle_beta   90.00
_cell.angle_gamma   90.00
#
_symmetry.space_group_name_H-M   'P 1'
#
loop_
_entity.id
_entity.type
_entity.pdbx_description
1 polymer ?
#
loop_
_entity_poly.entity_id
_entity_poly.type
_entity_poly.pdbx_seq_one_letter_code
_entity_poly.pdbx_strand_id
1 'polypeptide(L)'
;WQLKDGAWLETFSARGPTPVVILPAELRVGTRWAWTYTDGLGTTGTHRFRILDLDASVTLPSGKTMDHCLKVEEIRPDLGPHAPNTHWFAPGIGRVATRLDAGIWWRALRSFTP
;
A
#
# COMPACT_ATOMS: atom_id res chain seq x y z
N TRP A 1 -8.17 9.13 3.96
CA TRP A 1 -8.30 7.68 4.19
C TRP A 1 -9.43 7.51 5.19
N GLN A 2 -10.26 6.48 5.05
CA GLN A 2 -11.33 6.20 6.02
C GLN A 2 -11.11 4.83 6.62
N LEU A 3 -11.16 4.74 7.95
CA LEU A 3 -11.26 3.45 8.62
C LEU A 3 -12.72 2.99 8.51
N LYS A 4 -12.95 1.85 7.87
CA LYS A 4 -14.26 1.22 7.80
C LYS A 4 -14.11 -0.25 8.13
N ASP A 5 -14.83 -0.69 9.16
CA ASP A 5 -14.80 -2.08 9.65
C ASP A 5 -13.37 -2.59 9.93
N GLY A 6 -12.50 -1.70 10.42
CA GLY A 6 -11.09 -1.96 10.69
C GLY A 6 -10.16 -1.88 9.47
N ALA A 7 -10.69 -1.88 8.24
CA ALA A 7 -9.90 -1.73 7.02
C ALA A 7 -9.67 -0.26 6.66
N TRP A 8 -8.49 0.02 6.13
CA TRP A 8 -8.10 1.37 5.71
C TRP A 8 -8.40 1.58 4.23
N LEU A 9 -9.28 2.54 3.94
CA LEU A 9 -9.72 2.86 2.59
C LEU A 9 -9.06 4.16 2.06
N GLU A 10 -8.61 4.18 0.81
CA GLU A 10 -8.18 5.37 0.08
C GLU A 10 -9.01 5.55 -1.19
N THR A 11 -9.52 6.75 -1.45
CA THR A 11 -10.20 7.07 -2.71
C THR A 11 -9.18 7.71 -3.65
N PHE A 12 -8.88 7.05 -4.77
CA PHE A 12 -7.96 7.57 -5.79
C PHE A 12 -8.73 8.11 -6.99
N SER A 13 -8.69 9.43 -7.21
CA SER A 13 -9.40 10.10 -8.31
C SER A 13 -9.05 9.55 -9.71
N ALA A 14 -7.81 9.09 -9.92
CA ALA A 14 -7.36 8.54 -11.19
C ALA A 14 -7.90 7.12 -11.50
N ARG A 15 -8.49 6.42 -10.51
CA ARG A 15 -8.89 5.01 -10.62
C ARG A 15 -10.39 4.79 -10.39
N GLY A 16 -11.17 5.88 -10.49
CA GLY A 16 -12.60 5.88 -10.27
C GLY A 16 -13.02 6.27 -8.84
N PRO A 17 -14.34 6.38 -8.59
CA PRO A 17 -14.88 6.84 -7.31
C PRO A 17 -14.84 5.78 -6.20
N THR A 18 -14.50 4.53 -6.52
CA THR A 18 -14.57 3.40 -5.59
C THR A 18 -13.43 3.48 -4.56
N PRO A 19 -13.75 3.49 -3.25
CA PRO A 19 -12.74 3.43 -2.19
C PRO A 19 -11.96 2.11 -2.25
N VAL A 20 -10.66 2.20 -2.03
CA VAL A 20 -9.71 1.10 -2.17
C VAL A 20 -9.21 0.66 -0.80
N VAL A 21 -9.25 -0.64 -0.49
CA VAL A 21 -8.62 -1.17 0.72
C VAL A 21 -7.09 -1.16 0.57
N ILE A 22 -6.44 -0.24 1.28
CA ILE A 22 -4.99 -0.11 1.31
C ILE A 22 -4.37 -0.94 2.43
N LEU A 23 -5.07 -1.12 3.57
CA LEU A 23 -4.67 -2.05 4.62
C LEU A 23 -5.90 -2.83 5.11
N PRO A 24 -5.78 -4.15 5.34
CA PRO A 24 -6.88 -4.96 5.83
C PRO A 24 -7.18 -4.67 7.30
N ALA A 25 -8.35 -5.11 7.76
CA ALA A 25 -8.73 -5.02 9.17
C ALA A 25 -7.86 -5.89 10.08
N GLU A 26 -7.42 -7.04 9.56
CA GLU A 26 -6.54 -7.96 10.28
C GLU A 26 -5.09 -7.74 9.86
N LEU A 27 -4.26 -7.27 10.78
CA LEU A 27 -2.83 -7.10 10.56
C LEU A 27 -2.07 -8.33 11.07
N ARG A 28 -1.97 -9.37 10.22
CA ARG A 28 -1.13 -10.56 10.47
C ARG A 28 -0.25 -10.88 9.27
N VAL A 29 0.99 -11.34 9.52
CA VAL A 29 1.89 -11.79 8.45
C VAL A 29 1.19 -12.87 7.61
N GLY A 30 1.26 -12.73 6.28
CA GLY A 30 0.61 -13.63 5.33
C GLY A 30 -0.85 -13.28 5.00
N THR A 31 -1.47 -12.32 5.69
CA THR A 31 -2.81 -11.81 5.33
C THR A 31 -2.78 -11.29 3.89
N ARG A 32 -3.76 -11.72 3.09
CA ARG A 32 -3.89 -11.36 1.68
C ARG A 32 -5.22 -10.67 1.43
N TRP A 33 -5.20 -9.68 0.57
CA TRP A 33 -6.41 -9.05 0.05
C TRP A 33 -6.18 -8.62 -1.39
N ALA A 34 -7.28 -8.35 -2.10
CA ALA A 34 -7.24 -7.86 -3.46
C ALA A 34 -8.33 -6.82 -3.65
N TRP A 35 -8.13 -5.94 -4.61
CA TRP A 35 -9.19 -5.07 -5.10
C TRP A 35 -9.03 -4.87 -6.60
N THR A 36 -10.16 -4.61 -7.22
CA THR A 36 -10.28 -4.37 -8.65
C THR A 36 -10.83 -2.96 -8.84
N TYR A 37 -10.32 -2.25 -9.84
CA TYR A 37 -10.81 -0.92 -10.20
C TYR A 37 -11.12 -0.86 -11.67
N THR A 38 -12.05 0.02 -12.01
CA THR A 38 -12.31 0.41 -13.39
C THR A 38 -12.05 1.91 -13.47
N ASP A 39 -11.10 2.31 -14.31
CA ASP A 39 -10.80 3.73 -14.50
C ASP A 39 -11.86 4.43 -15.37
N GLY A 40 -11.73 5.75 -15.53
CA GLY A 40 -12.66 6.55 -16.33
C GLY A 40 -12.69 6.20 -17.82
N LEU A 41 -11.74 5.39 -18.31
CA LEU A 41 -11.69 4.90 -19.68
C LEU A 41 -12.28 3.48 -19.82
N GLY A 42 -12.80 2.91 -18.73
CA GLY A 42 -13.35 1.54 -18.71
C GLY A 42 -12.29 0.45 -18.57
N THR A 43 -11.02 0.79 -18.37
CA THR A 43 -9.96 -0.20 -18.17
C THR A 43 -10.04 -0.75 -16.76
N THR A 44 -10.06 -2.08 -16.64
CA THR A 44 -10.11 -2.75 -15.35
C THR A 44 -8.74 -3.26 -14.94
N GLY A 45 -8.29 -2.90 -13.74
CA GLY A 45 -7.03 -3.38 -13.17
C GLY A 45 -7.26 -4.09 -11.83
N THR A 46 -6.38 -5.03 -11.49
CA THR A 46 -6.46 -5.77 -10.22
C THR A 46 -5.16 -5.64 -9.45
N HIS A 47 -5.28 -5.32 -8.17
CA HIS A 47 -4.16 -5.35 -7.24
C HIS A 47 -4.33 -6.50 -6.27
N ARG A 48 -3.24 -7.20 -5.99
CA ARG A 48 -3.17 -8.24 -4.94
C ARG A 48 -2.11 -7.84 -3.94
N PHE A 49 -2.44 -7.93 -2.66
CA PHE A 49 -1.53 -7.55 -1.59
C PHE A 49 -1.29 -8.70 -0.63
N ARG A 50 -0.18 -8.62 0.08
CA ARG A 50 0.18 -9.55 1.15
C ARG A 50 0.98 -8.85 2.23
N ILE A 51 0.63 -9.02 3.51
CA ILE A 51 1.49 -8.60 4.61
C ILE A 51 2.72 -9.51 4.64
N LEU A 52 3.90 -8.91 4.52
CA LEU A 52 5.19 -9.60 4.61
C LEU A 52 5.76 -9.57 6.03
N ASP A 53 5.58 -8.45 6.72
CA ASP A 53 6.16 -8.22 8.04
C ASP A 53 5.33 -7.19 8.81
N LEU A 54 5.26 -7.33 10.13
CA LEU A 54 4.59 -6.39 11.03
C LEU A 54 5.59 -5.43 11.70
N ASP A 55 6.88 -5.77 11.70
CA ASP A 55 7.93 -5.02 12.41
C ASP A 55 9.18 -4.88 11.53
N ALA A 56 9.01 -4.25 10.37
CA ALA A 56 10.11 -3.99 9.45
C ALA A 56 10.73 -2.61 9.67
N SER A 57 12.00 -2.49 9.29
CA SER A 57 12.69 -1.21 9.17
C SER A 57 12.85 -0.80 7.70
N VAL A 58 12.84 0.50 7.43
CA VAL A 58 13.19 1.08 6.13
C VAL A 58 14.01 2.35 6.30
N THR A 59 15.15 2.41 5.61
CA THR A 59 15.98 3.62 5.55
C THR A 59 15.50 4.51 4.40
N LEU A 60 15.14 5.74 4.74
CA LEU A 60 14.71 6.76 3.80
C LEU A 60 15.94 7.45 3.17
N PRO A 61 15.80 8.14 2.02
CA PRO A 61 16.92 8.84 1.35
C PRO A 61 17.59 9.89 2.22
N SER A 62 16.85 10.45 3.18
CA SER A 62 17.38 11.36 4.19
C SER A 62 18.37 10.71 5.16
N GLY A 63 18.64 9.41 5.05
CA GLY A 63 19.44 8.62 5.99
C GLY A 63 18.67 8.21 7.26
N LYS A 64 17.51 8.83 7.51
CA LYS A 64 16.60 8.45 8.60
C LYS A 64 16.07 7.03 8.40
N THR A 65 16.23 6.18 9.40
CA THR A 65 15.54 4.88 9.48
C THR A 65 14.19 5.03 10.17
N MET A 66 13.19 4.36 9.62
CA MET A 66 11.87 4.18 10.18
C MET A 66 11.73 2.73 10.61
N ASP A 67 11.61 2.50 11.90
CA ASP A 67 11.38 1.18 12.50
C ASP A 67 9.88 0.96 12.75
N HIS A 68 9.50 -0.25 13.16
CA HIS A 68 8.12 -0.62 13.48
C HIS A 68 7.14 -0.34 12.35
N CYS A 69 7.58 -0.59 11.11
CA CYS A 69 6.76 -0.44 9.92
C CYS A 69 6.09 -1.77 9.53
N LEU A 70 4.82 -1.69 9.17
CA LEU A 70 4.14 -2.76 8.46
C LEU A 70 4.67 -2.82 7.01
N LYS A 71 5.14 -4.00 6.60
CA LYS A 71 5.65 -4.25 5.26
C LYS A 71 4.63 -5.05 4.44
N VAL A 72 4.27 -4.53 3.27
CA VAL A 72 3.24 -5.11 2.41
C VAL A 72 3.77 -5.28 1.00
N GLU A 73 3.54 -6.43 0.39
CA GLU A 73 3.75 -6.68 -1.02
C GLU A 73 2.51 -6.28 -1.83
N GLU A 74 2.69 -5.77 -3.03
CA GLU A 74 1.65 -5.51 -4.03
C GLU A 74 2.06 -6.12 -5.37
N ILE A 75 1.14 -6.85 -6.00
CA ILE A 75 1.30 -7.46 -7.32
C ILE A 75 0.15 -6.99 -8.23
N ARG A 76 0.51 -6.64 -9.47
CA ARG A 76 -0.42 -6.20 -10.53
C ARG A 76 -0.48 -7.20 -11.69
N PRO A 77 -1.16 -8.36 -11.52
CA PRO A 77 -1.13 -9.41 -12.54
C PRO A 77 -1.62 -8.94 -13.93
N ASP A 78 -2.39 -7.85 -13.97
CA ASP A 78 -2.88 -7.19 -15.17
C ASP A 78 -1.80 -6.45 -15.99
N LEU A 79 -0.65 -6.13 -15.40
CA LEU A 79 0.45 -5.44 -16.08
C LEU A 79 1.49 -6.38 -16.70
N GLY A 80 1.22 -7.69 -16.72
CA GLY A 80 2.18 -8.70 -17.19
C GLY A 80 3.30 -8.97 -16.16
N PRO A 81 4.41 -9.63 -16.57
CA PRO A 81 5.51 -9.95 -15.67
C PRO A 81 6.23 -8.67 -15.21
N HIS A 82 6.14 -8.39 -13.91
CA HIS A 82 6.90 -7.35 -13.21
C HIS A 82 7.18 -7.89 -11.81
N ALA A 83 8.27 -7.43 -11.20
CA ALA A 83 8.51 -7.75 -9.80
C ALA A 83 7.53 -6.95 -8.90
N PRO A 84 7.23 -7.50 -7.72
CA PRO A 84 6.23 -6.92 -6.85
C PRO A 84 6.70 -5.60 -6.26
N ASN A 85 5.75 -4.68 -6.11
CA ASN A 85 5.99 -3.50 -5.32
C ASN A 85 6.02 -3.89 -3.83
N THR A 86 6.85 -3.22 -3.04
CA THR A 86 6.87 -3.38 -1.58
C THR A 86 6.58 -2.05 -0.92
N HIS A 87 5.59 -1.98 -0.05
CA HIS A 87 5.23 -0.78 0.70
C HIS A 87 5.60 -0.92 2.17
N TRP A 88 5.94 0.21 2.80
CA TRP A 88 6.11 0.31 4.24
C TRP A 88 5.13 1.34 4.80
N PHE A 89 4.43 0.98 5.86
CA PHE A 89 3.49 1.83 6.57
C PHE A 89 3.91 1.99 8.02
N ALA A 90 4.05 3.23 8.47
CA ALA A 90 4.38 3.55 9.86
C ALA A 90 3.10 3.93 10.65
N PRO A 91 2.98 3.52 11.92
CA PRO A 91 1.88 3.91 12.79
C PRO A 91 1.73 5.43 12.88
N GLY A 92 0.48 5.93 12.79
CA GLY A 92 0.18 7.38 12.87
C GLY A 92 0.65 8.22 11.67
N ILE A 93 1.34 7.63 10.70
CA ILE A 93 1.83 8.32 9.50
C ILE A 93 1.17 7.76 8.24
N GLY A 94 1.03 6.43 8.16
CA GLY A 94 0.60 5.73 6.95
C GLY A 94 1.80 5.33 6.09
N ARG A 95 1.64 5.31 4.76
CA ARG A 95 2.69 4.84 3.84
C ARG A 95 3.88 5.80 3.86
N VAL A 96 5.07 5.28 4.15
CA VAL A 96 6.33 6.05 4.22
C VAL A 96 7.29 5.74 3.08
N ALA A 97 7.23 4.53 2.52
CA ALA A 97 8.09 4.10 1.41
C ALA A 97 7.39 3.10 0.48
N THR A 98 7.86 3.03 -0.77
CA THR A 98 7.45 2.02 -1.75
C THR A 98 8.63 1.62 -2.63
N ARG A 99 9.06 0.38 -2.61
CA ARG A 99 10.02 -0.15 -3.56
C ARG A 99 9.31 -0.64 -4.81
N LEU A 100 9.73 -0.14 -5.97
CA LEU A 100 9.35 -0.64 -7.30
C LEU A 100 10.56 -1.38 -7.91
N ASP A 101 10.35 -2.05 -9.04
CA ASP A 101 11.42 -2.78 -9.77
C ASP A 101 12.64 -1.92 -10.08
N ALA A 102 12.42 -0.66 -10.44
CA ALA A 102 13.49 0.28 -10.81
C ALA A 102 14.22 0.90 -9.60
N GLY A 103 13.84 0.55 -8.36
CA GLY A 103 14.41 1.12 -7.14
C GLY A 103 13.36 1.58 -6.13
N ILE A 104 13.81 2.17 -5.03
CA ILE A 104 12.88 2.65 -3.99
C ILE A 104 12.33 4.02 -4.34
N TRP A 105 11.02 4.13 -4.33
CA TRP A 105 10.24 5.35 -4.44
C TRP A 105 9.68 5.76 -3.07
N TRP A 106 9.65 7.05 -2.81
CA TRP A 106 9.27 7.60 -1.51
C TRP A 106 8.06 8.50 -1.68
N ARG A 107 7.04 8.28 -0.85
CA ARG A 107 5.90 9.19 -0.74
C ARG A 107 5.54 9.27 0.73
N ALA A 108 5.99 10.33 1.40
CA ALA A 108 5.49 10.67 2.73
C ALA A 108 4.11 11.31 2.57
N LEU A 109 3.04 10.55 2.78
CA LEU A 109 1.72 11.15 2.95
C LEU A 109 1.70 11.81 4.33
N ARG A 110 1.53 13.13 4.37
CA ARG A 110 1.49 13.87 5.64
C ARG A 110 0.19 13.57 6.39
N SER A 111 0.38 13.13 7.63
CA SER A 111 -0.50 13.11 8.81
C SER A 111 -1.86 12.40 8.72
N PHE A 112 -1.97 11.36 9.55
CA PHE A 112 -3.22 10.92 10.16
C PHE A 112 -3.65 11.92 11.24
N THR A 113 -4.95 12.08 11.40
CA THR A 113 -5.54 12.42 12.69
C THR A 113 -6.67 11.40 12.89
N PRO A 114 -6.72 10.69 14.02
CA PRO A 114 -7.83 9.78 14.33
C PRO A 114 -9.17 10.52 14.34
#